data_AF-L7IRI7-F1
#
_entry.id   AF-L7IRI7-F1
#
_cell.length_a   1.000
_cell.length_b   1.000
_cell.length_c   1.000
_cell.angle_alpha   90.00
_cell.angle_beta   90.00
_cell.angle_gamma   90.00
#
_symmetry.space_group_name_H-M   'P 1'
#
loop_
_entity.id
_entity.type
_entity.pdbx_description
1 polymer ?
#
loop_
_entity_poly.entity_id
_entity_poly.type
_entity_poly.pdbx_seq_one_letter_code
_entity_poly.pdbx_strand_id
1 'polypeptide(L)' 'MSANSSTVFPEVDGVTVFALPPKGYTPDLKNPAEQSALAHFLVFGIVGFLAFIALCQRMFTKIFLIKAIHIEDWFMCIAW' A
#
# COMPACT_ATOMS: atom_id res chain seq x y z
N MET A 1 9.70 -32.93 36.93
CA MET A 1 9.90 -33.93 35.86
C MET A 1 8.53 -34.27 35.26
N SER A 2 8.24 -33.79 34.05
CA SER A 2 7.46 -34.52 33.02
C SER A 2 7.45 -33.65 31.75
N ALA A 3 7.92 -34.21 30.64
CA ALA A 3 8.01 -33.57 29.34
C ALA A 3 6.80 -33.99 28.47
N ASN A 4 6.11 -33.03 27.85
CA ASN A 4 5.41 -33.28 26.59
C ASN A 4 5.39 -32.03 25.70
N SER A 5 6.22 -32.04 24.65
CA SER A 5 6.16 -31.10 23.55
C SER A 5 4.90 -31.37 22.73
N SER A 6 3.90 -30.51 22.84
CA SER A 6 2.88 -30.31 21.81
C SER A 6 2.98 -28.87 21.35
N THR A 7 3.18 -28.67 20.05
CA THR A 7 3.27 -27.40 19.32
C THR A 7 1.98 -26.60 19.43
N VAL A 8 1.70 -26.04 20.61
CA VAL A 8 0.52 -25.20 20.84
C VAL A 8 0.93 -23.78 20.50
N PHE A 9 0.46 -23.32 19.35
CA PHE A 9 0.60 -21.93 18.95
C PHE A 9 -0.05 -21.02 20.00
N PRO A 10 0.60 -19.92 20.39
CA PRO A 10 0.02 -18.97 21.34
C PRO A 10 -1.25 -18.31 20.79
N GLU A 11 -2.21 -18.02 21.67
CA GLU A 11 -3.47 -17.39 21.33
C GLU A 11 -3.46 -15.93 21.78
N VAL A 12 -3.82 -15.01 20.88
CA VAL A 12 -4.02 -13.58 21.16
C VAL A 12 -5.43 -13.23 20.69
N ASP A 13 -6.28 -12.76 21.61
CA ASP A 13 -7.68 -12.36 21.33
C ASP A 13 -8.54 -13.40 20.59
N GLY A 14 -8.41 -14.69 20.91
CA GLY A 14 -9.16 -15.75 20.23
C GLY A 14 -8.54 -16.22 18.92
N VAL A 15 -7.42 -15.63 18.49
CA VAL A 15 -6.72 -15.95 17.25
C VAL A 15 -5.38 -16.62 17.56
N THR A 16 -5.17 -17.78 16.96
CA THR A 16 -3.91 -18.52 17.03
C THR A 16 -2.81 -17.80 16.24
N VAL A 17 -1.75 -17.35 16.90
CA VAL A 17 -0.62 -16.63 16.30
C VAL A 17 0.67 -17.45 16.34
N PHE A 18 1.52 -17.30 15.31
CA PHE A 18 2.78 -18.03 15.21
C PHE A 18 3.86 -17.53 16.19
N ALA A 19 3.83 -16.24 16.51
CA ALA A 19 4.76 -15.59 17.42
C ALA A 19 4.00 -14.62 18.35
N LEU A 20 4.41 -14.55 19.62
CA LEU A 20 3.87 -13.55 20.53
C LEU A 20 4.29 -12.13 20.10
N PRO A 21 3.44 -11.13 20.33
CA PRO A 21 3.83 -9.74 20.15
C PRO A 21 4.98 -9.35 21.09
N PRO A 22 5.81 -8.37 20.69
CA PRO A 22 6.83 -7.78 21.56
C PRO A 22 6.25 -7.29 22.90
N LYS A 23 7.04 -7.32 23.97
CA LYS A 23 6.61 -6.85 25.30
C LYS A 23 6.13 -5.40 25.22
N GLY A 24 4.88 -5.15 25.61
CA GLY A 24 4.25 -3.83 25.61
C GLY A 24 3.42 -3.49 24.37
N TYR A 25 3.31 -4.41 23.40
CA TYR A 25 2.44 -4.25 22.23
C TYR A 25 1.21 -5.15 22.35
N THR A 26 0.03 -4.55 22.40
CA THR A 26 -1.26 -5.28 22.35
C THR A 26 -1.76 -5.25 20.91
N PRO A 27 -1.75 -6.38 20.17
CA PRO A 27 -2.23 -6.41 18.81
C PRO A 27 -3.75 -6.24 18.80
N ASP A 28 -4.26 -5.23 18.10
CA ASP A 28 -5.70 -5.18 17.79
C ASP A 28 -5.93 -5.92 16.48
N LEU A 29 -6.37 -7.17 16.56
CA LEU A 29 -6.69 -7.98 15.39
C LEU A 29 -8.07 -7.66 14.79
N LYS A 30 -8.94 -6.96 15.53
CA LYS A 30 -10.28 -6.59 15.05
C LYS A 30 -10.22 -5.36 14.17
N ASN A 31 -9.34 -4.41 14.51
CA ASN A 31 -9.07 -3.23 13.72
C ASN A 31 -7.56 -2.97 13.63
N PRO A 32 -6.86 -3.68 12.72
CA PRO A 32 -5.42 -3.55 12.60
C PRO A 32 -5.06 -2.12 12.18
N ALA A 33 -4.16 -1.50 12.92
CA ALA A 33 -3.59 -0.22 12.51
C ALA A 33 -2.78 -0.42 11.23
N GLU A 34 -3.05 0.40 10.20
CA GLU A 34 -2.27 0.36 8.97
C GLU A 34 -0.81 0.71 9.25
N GLN A 35 0.09 -0.16 8.79
CA GLN A 35 1.52 0.04 8.97
C GLN A 35 1.97 1.25 8.13
N SER A 36 2.48 2.28 8.82
CA SER A 36 3.00 3.49 8.18
C SER A 36 1.96 4.21 7.30
N ALA A 37 0.72 4.30 7.78
CA ALA A 37 -0.40 4.95 7.09
C ALA A 37 0.01 6.31 6.50
N LEU A 38 0.63 7.17 7.32
CA LEU A 38 1.09 8.49 6.89
C LEU A 38 2.08 8.40 5.72
N ALA A 39 3.10 7.53 5.81
CA ALA A 39 4.11 7.42 4.76
C ALA A 39 3.49 6.96 3.44
N HIS A 40 2.54 6.01 3.49
CA HIS A 40 1.79 5.59 2.30
C HIS A 40 1.00 6.75 1.68
N PHE A 41 0.27 7.51 2.49
CA PHE A 41 -0.46 8.69 2.00
C PHE A 41 0.48 9.74 1.42
N LEU A 42 1.65 9.94 2.00
CA LEU A 42 2.61 10.95 1.58
C LEU A 42 3.34 10.55 0.30
N VAL A 43 3.73 9.28 0.17
CA VAL A 43 4.31 8.74 -1.06
C VAL A 43 3.29 8.76 -2.19
N PHE A 44 2.08 8.25 -1.96
CA PHE A 44 1.03 8.26 -2.98
C PHE A 44 0.60 9.69 -3.35
N GLY A 45 0.46 10.57 -2.35
CA GLY A 45 0.11 11.96 -2.56
C GLY A 45 1.17 12.72 -3.35
N ILE A 46 2.44 12.68 -2.94
CA ILE A 46 3.50 13.48 -3.58
C ILE A 46 3.94 12.86 -4.89
N VAL A 47 4.28 11.56 -4.90
CA VAL A 47 4.78 10.89 -6.11
C VAL A 47 3.66 10.71 -7.12
N GLY A 48 2.46 10.36 -6.67
CA GLY A 48 1.28 10.30 -7.54
C GLY A 48 0.97 11.67 -8.13
N PHE A 49 0.91 12.73 -7.32
CA PHE A 49 0.64 14.07 -7.87
C PHE A 49 1.73 14.54 -8.84
N LEU A 50 3.01 14.27 -8.55
CA LEU A 50 4.10 14.62 -9.45
C LEU A 50 4.02 13.87 -10.78
N ALA A 51 3.71 12.58 -10.74
CA ALA A 51 3.51 11.77 -11.94
C ALA A 51 2.27 12.20 -12.73
N PHE A 52 1.20 12.63 -12.05
CA PHE A 52 0.03 13.23 -12.70
C PHE A 52 0.40 14.53 -13.44
N ILE A 53 1.21 15.41 -12.84
CA ILE A 53 1.71 16.61 -13.53
C ILE A 53 2.52 16.24 -14.77
N ALA A 54 3.40 15.24 -14.67
CA ALA A 54 4.18 14.77 -15.81
C ALA A 54 3.30 14.20 -16.93
N LEU A 55 2.20 13.51 -16.58
CA LEU A 55 1.21 13.02 -17.53
C LEU A 55 0.49 14.20 -18.23
N CYS A 56 0.04 15.20 -17.47
CA CYS A 56 -0.55 16.43 -18.02
C CYS A 56 0.43 17.15 -18.97
N GLN A 57 1.71 17.25 -18.61
CA GLN A 57 2.75 17.82 -19.46
C GLN A 57 2.90 17.03 -20.77
N ARG A 58 2.92 15.69 -20.70
CA ARG A 58 3.00 14.82 -21.89
C ARG A 58 1.80 15.03 -22.82
N MET A 59 0.60 15.12 -22.26
CA MET A 59 -0.62 15.36 -23.04
C MET A 59 -0.61 16.75 -23.69
N PHE A 60 -0.16 17.77 -22.95
CA PHE A 60 0.00 19.12 -23.49
C PHE A 60 0.94 19.13 -24.71
N THR A 61 2.11 18.50 -24.63
CA THR A 61 3.04 18.41 -25.76
C THR A 61 2.43 17.67 -26.95
N LYS A 62 1.71 16.57 -26.71
CA LYS A 62 1.06 15.82 -27.80
C LYS A 62 -0.05 16.61 -28.48
N ILE A 63 -0.86 17.34 -27.72
CA ILE A 63 -1.97 18.14 -28.26
C ILE A 63 -1.45 19.38 -29.00
N PHE A 64 -0.55 20.15 -28.38
CA PHE A 64 -0.14 21.46 -28.90
C PHE A 64 1.03 21.40 -29.89
N LEU A 65 2.03 20.56 -29.63
CA LEU A 65 3.25 20.49 -30.47
C LEU A 65 3.09 19.45 -31.59
N ILE A 66 2.73 18.21 -31.23
CA ILE A 66 2.69 17.10 -32.18
C ILE A 66 1.39 17.10 -32.99
N LYS A 67 0.29 17.61 -32.40
CA LYS A 67 -1.06 17.61 -32.98
C LYS A 67 -1.57 16.22 -33.38
N ALA A 68 -1.04 15.16 -32.76
CA ALA A 68 -1.48 13.79 -32.94
C ALA A 68 -1.69 13.15 -31.57
N ILE A 69 -2.89 12.64 -31.35
CA ILE A 69 -3.25 11.86 -30.17
C ILE A 69 -3.53 10.43 -30.62
N HIS A 70 -2.87 9.47 -30.00
CA HIS A 70 -3.07 8.06 -30.29
C HIS A 70 -3.96 7.44 -29.23
N ILE A 71 -4.64 6.35 -29.57
CA ILE A 71 -5.50 5.61 -28.63
C ILE A 71 -4.70 5.13 -27.40
N GLU A 72 -3.42 4.86 -27.58
CA GLU A 72 -2.49 4.46 -26.52
C GLU A 72 -2.34 5.53 -25.43
N ASP A 73 -2.38 6.82 -25.81
CA ASP A 73 -2.33 7.93 -24.83
C ASP A 73 -3.60 8.02 -24.00
N TRP A 74 -4.75 7.65 -24.59
CA TRP A 74 -6.01 7.54 -23.85
C TRP A 74 -5.99 6.42 -22.83
N PHE A 75 -5.46 5.24 -23.19
CA PHE A 75 -5.28 4.15 -22.23
C PHE A 75 -4.35 4.55 -21.09
N MET A 76 -3.29 5.29 -21.38
CA MET A 76 -2.39 5.80 -20.34
C MET A 76 -3.10 6.78 -19.39
N CYS A 77 -4.01 7.62 -19.90
CA CYS A 77 -4.79 8.53 -19.05
C CYS A 77 -5.86 7.83 -18.20
N ILE A 78 -6.45 6.73 -18.70
CA ILE A 78 -7.47 5.95 -17.98
C ILE A 78 -6.84 5.04 -16.92
N ALA A 79 -5.62 4.55 -17.19
CA ALA A 79 -4.87 3.71 -16.26
C ALA A 79 -4.29 4.50 -15.07
N TRP A 80 -4.17 5.83 -15.23
CA TRP A 80 -3.71 6.76 -14.22
C TRP A 80 -4.84 7.19 -13.28
#